data_AF-A0A2E8P7D1-F1
#
_entry.id   AF-A0A2E8P7D1-F1
#
_cell.length_a   1.000
_cell.length_b   1.000
_cell.length_c   1.000
_cell.angle_alpha   90.00
_cell.angle_beta   90.00
_cell.angle_gamma   90.00
#
_symmetry.space_group_name_H-M   'P 1'
#
loop_
_entity.id
_entity.type
_entity.pdbx_description
1 polymer ?
#
loop_
_entity_poly.entity_id
_entity_poly.type
_entity_poly.pdbx_seq_one_letter_code
_entity_poly.pdbx_strand_id
1 'polypeptide(L)'
;MKKTRVIVAGASAIAVATALVGVGTVASADDASGASKGKGGVLSQLKDDGTLTSEELTAVKDALREQRTENRAEKQTEREAARASTLAGLVSDGTLTQSQADAIVAAGKRGLRDLVRDGTVDRDDVQALRAAMQDFRAENRGEKKAEREAARDAVLAGLVSDGTLTQSQADTIATAIDARIAEKGDERGKKGKRGKRGERGGFGGAPNADVTTFGARA
;
A
#
# COMPACT_ATOMS: atom_id res chain seq x y z
N MET A 1 53.02 -20.63 21.51
CA MET A 1 53.07 -19.23 21.99
C MET A 1 51.65 -18.83 22.38
N LYS A 2 51.42 -18.56 23.67
CA LYS A 2 50.13 -18.14 24.24
C LYS A 2 49.89 -16.66 23.92
N LYS A 3 48.69 -16.30 23.42
CA LYS A 3 48.18 -14.92 23.47
C LYS A 3 46.72 -14.91 23.88
N THR A 4 46.54 -14.81 25.18
CA THR A 4 45.33 -14.38 25.89
C THR A 4 45.04 -12.91 25.52
N ARG A 5 43.80 -12.60 25.15
CA ARG A 5 43.24 -11.23 25.10
C ARG A 5 41.86 -11.33 25.75
N VAL A 6 41.79 -11.18 27.08
CA VAL A 6 41.47 -9.95 27.83
C VAL A 6 40.14 -9.34 27.39
N ILE A 7 39.14 -9.60 28.23
CA ILE A 7 37.80 -9.05 28.27
C ILE A 7 37.87 -7.62 28.84
N VAL A 8 37.25 -6.65 28.17
CA VAL A 8 36.91 -5.31 28.71
C VAL A 8 35.51 -5.01 28.17
N ALA A 9 34.45 -5.32 28.92
CA ALA A 9 33.81 -4.48 29.93
C ALA A 9 33.29 -3.14 29.35
N GLY A 10 32.00 -3.13 29.02
CA GLY A 10 31.26 -1.95 28.56
C GLY A 10 29.75 -2.21 28.51
N ALA A 11 29.22 -2.95 29.49
CA ALA A 11 27.80 -3.17 29.66
C ALA A 11 27.22 -1.99 30.46
N SER A 12 26.66 -0.99 29.78
CA SER A 12 25.71 -0.08 30.42
C SER A 12 24.35 -0.78 30.44
N ALA A 13 24.14 -1.60 31.46
CA ALA A 13 22.82 -2.09 31.82
C ALA A 13 22.04 -0.91 32.43
N ILE A 14 21.13 -0.31 31.66
CA ILE A 14 20.08 0.53 32.23
C ILE A 14 19.08 -0.43 32.86
N ALA A 15 19.19 -0.59 34.19
CA ALA A 15 18.18 -1.27 34.98
C ALA A 15 16.92 -0.40 35.00
N VAL A 16 15.99 -0.66 34.07
CA VAL A 16 14.62 -0.16 34.18
C VAL A 16 13.96 -1.00 35.26
N ALA A 17 13.76 -0.38 36.43
CA ALA A 17 13.00 -0.97 37.52
C ALA A 17 11.55 -1.18 37.05
N THR A 18 11.22 -2.41 36.65
CA THR A 18 9.85 -2.83 36.45
C THR A 18 9.18 -2.90 37.82
N ALA A 19 8.40 -1.87 38.13
CA ALA A 19 7.43 -1.94 39.20
C ALA A 19 6.46 -3.09 38.89
N LEU A 20 6.42 -4.06 39.79
CA LEU A 20 5.54 -5.21 39.77
C LEU A 20 4.11 -4.68 40.05
N VAL A 21 3.39 -4.24 39.00
CA VAL A 21 1.98 -3.88 39.12
C VAL A 21 1.19 -5.19 39.21
N GLY A 22 0.69 -5.45 40.41
CA GLY A 22 -0.11 -6.61 40.73
C GLY A 22 -1.33 -6.74 39.82
N VAL A 23 -1.64 -7.99 39.49
CA VAL A 23 -2.92 -8.40 38.91
C VAL A 23 -4.00 -8.13 39.95
N GLY A 24 -4.57 -6.93 39.91
CA GLY A 24 -5.76 -6.54 40.64
C GLY A 24 -6.97 -6.63 39.72
N THR A 25 -7.81 -7.64 39.94
CA THR A 25 -9.15 -7.70 39.37
C THR A 25 -9.97 -6.48 39.83
N VAL A 26 -10.30 -5.58 38.90
CA VAL A 26 -11.46 -4.70 39.04
C VAL A 26 -12.33 -4.86 37.80
N ALA A 27 -13.33 -5.73 37.95
CA ALA A 27 -14.54 -5.61 37.15
C ALA A 27 -15.28 -4.36 37.65
N SER A 28 -15.41 -3.35 36.80
CA SER A 28 -16.63 -2.55 36.76
C SER A 28 -16.80 -1.98 35.36
N ALA A 29 -17.92 -2.34 34.76
CA ALA A 29 -18.34 -1.89 33.45
C ALA A 29 -18.76 -0.42 33.54
N ASP A 30 -18.11 0.42 32.75
CA ASP A 30 -18.64 1.73 32.34
C ASP A 30 -18.30 1.94 30.86
N ASP A 31 -19.37 1.94 30.05
CA ASP A 31 -19.47 2.48 28.69
C ASP A 31 -18.41 2.11 27.64
N ALA A 32 -18.44 0.83 27.22
CA ALA A 32 -17.92 0.40 25.93
C ALA A 32 -18.81 0.88 24.76
N SER A 33 -18.92 2.20 24.56
CA SER A 33 -19.53 2.80 23.38
C SER A 33 -18.95 4.21 23.09
N GLY A 34 -17.69 4.41 23.44
CA GLY A 34 -16.90 5.57 23.02
C GLY A 34 -15.90 5.19 21.93
N ALA A 35 -16.35 4.58 20.83
CA ALA A 35 -15.50 4.37 19.66
C ALA A 35 -15.04 5.74 19.14
N SER A 36 -13.91 6.22 19.65
CA SER A 36 -13.22 7.37 19.13
C SER A 36 -12.87 7.02 17.69
N LYS A 37 -13.68 7.51 16.75
CA LYS A 37 -13.29 7.77 15.35
C LYS A 37 -12.21 8.87 15.34
N GLY A 38 -11.24 8.78 16.25
CA GLY A 38 -10.06 9.61 16.31
C GLY A 38 -9.20 9.24 15.13
N LYS A 39 -8.76 10.26 14.39
CA LYS A 39 -7.86 10.19 13.24
C LYS A 39 -6.43 9.78 13.65
N GLY A 40 -6.29 8.80 14.54
CA GLY A 40 -5.03 8.18 14.91
C GLY A 40 -4.70 7.03 13.95
N GLY A 41 -3.45 6.90 13.55
CA GLY A 41 -2.99 5.66 12.91
C GLY A 41 -3.04 4.50 13.90
N VAL A 42 -2.97 3.25 13.42
CA VAL A 42 -2.99 2.03 14.24
C VAL A 42 -2.03 2.11 15.44
N LEU A 43 -0.81 2.59 15.22
CA LEU A 43 0.18 2.73 16.29
C LEU A 43 -0.18 3.80 17.33
N SER A 44 -0.93 4.84 16.94
CA SER A 44 -1.43 5.83 17.89
C SER A 44 -2.49 5.23 18.82
N GLN A 45 -3.33 4.33 18.32
CA GLN A 45 -4.33 3.63 19.13
C GLN A 45 -3.63 2.72 20.16
N LEU A 46 -2.61 1.96 19.74
CA LEU A 46 -1.83 1.13 20.68
C LEU A 46 -1.15 1.94 21.79
N LYS A 47 -0.76 3.19 21.51
CA LYS A 47 -0.28 4.11 22.53
C LYS A 47 -1.40 4.54 23.47
N ASP A 48 -2.54 4.94 22.92
CA ASP A 48 -3.69 5.41 23.70
C ASP A 48 -4.23 4.28 24.62
N ASP A 49 -4.16 3.02 24.16
CA ASP A 49 -4.49 1.81 24.91
C ASP A 49 -3.43 1.43 25.97
N GLY A 50 -2.33 2.19 26.08
CA GLY A 50 -1.24 1.95 27.03
C GLY A 50 -0.32 0.78 26.67
N THR A 51 -0.48 0.18 25.49
CA THR A 51 0.42 -0.90 25.00
C THR A 51 1.79 -0.36 24.60
N LEU A 52 1.84 0.87 24.09
CA LEU A 52 3.07 1.56 23.72
C LEU A 52 3.23 2.87 24.48
N THR A 53 4.46 3.18 24.85
CA THR A 53 4.84 4.51 25.31
C THR A 53 5.01 5.48 24.14
N SER A 54 5.10 6.78 24.44
CA SER A 54 5.36 7.80 23.41
C SER A 54 6.71 7.60 22.71
N GLU A 55 7.70 7.11 23.43
CA GLU A 55 9.06 6.88 22.93
C GLU A 55 9.08 5.65 22.01
N GLU A 56 8.48 4.53 22.44
CA GLU A 56 8.31 3.31 21.63
C GLU A 56 7.54 3.58 20.33
N LEU A 57 6.45 4.35 20.40
CA LEU A 57 5.69 4.75 19.22
C LEU A 57 6.56 5.52 18.22
N THR A 58 7.43 6.39 18.71
CA THR A 58 8.30 7.22 17.87
C THR A 58 9.38 6.35 17.24
N ALA A 59 10.05 5.50 18.02
CA ALA A 59 11.03 4.54 17.54
C ALA A 59 10.46 3.62 16.43
N VAL A 60 9.27 3.06 16.64
CA VAL A 60 8.59 2.22 15.63
C VAL A 60 8.29 3.02 14.36
N LYS A 61 7.81 4.26 14.48
CA LYS A 61 7.49 5.11 13.31
C LYS A 61 8.75 5.47 12.52
N ASP A 62 9.84 5.76 13.20
CA ASP A 62 11.09 6.16 12.57
C ASP A 62 11.75 4.97 11.90
N ALA A 63 11.86 3.82 12.57
CA ALA A 63 12.40 2.60 11.98
C ALA A 63 11.62 2.13 10.74
N LEU A 64 10.27 2.18 10.78
CA LEU A 64 9.43 1.87 9.61
C LEU A 64 9.53 2.92 8.49
N ARG A 65 9.89 4.16 8.80
CA ARG A 65 10.14 5.20 7.79
C ARG A 65 11.50 5.02 7.15
N GLU A 66 12.51 4.73 7.95
CA GLU A 66 13.89 4.48 7.53
C GLU A 66 13.96 3.28 6.58
N GLN A 67 13.39 2.14 6.99
CA GLN A 67 13.26 0.96 6.12
C GLN A 67 12.57 1.30 4.80
N ARG A 68 11.55 2.17 4.83
CA ARG A 68 10.86 2.58 3.61
C ARG A 68 11.73 3.45 2.74
N THR A 69 12.57 4.31 3.32
CA THR A 69 13.49 5.21 2.60
C THR A 69 14.66 4.45 2.00
N GLU A 70 15.26 3.52 2.74
CA GLU A 70 16.38 2.70 2.27
C GLU A 70 15.97 1.85 1.07
N ASN A 71 14.83 1.16 1.18
CA ASN A 71 14.34 0.33 0.07
C ASN A 71 13.81 1.16 -1.11
N ARG A 72 13.90 2.51 -1.14
CA ARG A 72 13.41 3.30 -2.29
C ARG A 72 14.24 3.09 -3.54
N ALA A 73 15.56 3.04 -3.41
CA ALA A 73 16.46 2.87 -4.56
C ALA A 73 16.23 1.48 -5.20
N GLU A 74 16.19 0.44 -4.38
CA GLU A 74 15.88 -0.93 -4.80
C GLU A 74 14.48 -1.05 -5.40
N LYS A 75 13.48 -0.40 -4.79
CA LYS A 75 12.12 -0.37 -5.36
C LYS A 75 12.06 0.38 -6.68
N GLN A 76 12.99 1.29 -6.95
CA GLN A 76 13.03 2.01 -8.22
C GLN A 76 13.64 1.13 -9.31
N THR A 77 14.75 0.46 -9.04
CA THR A 77 15.37 -0.48 -9.98
C THR A 77 14.43 -1.63 -10.31
N GLU A 78 13.73 -2.15 -9.31
CA GLU A 78 12.75 -3.21 -9.53
C GLU A 78 11.57 -2.74 -10.40
N ARG A 79 11.09 -1.52 -10.20
CA ARG A 79 10.01 -0.96 -11.03
C ARG A 79 10.44 -0.78 -12.48
N GLU A 80 11.69 -0.40 -12.69
CA GLU A 80 12.27 -0.26 -14.02
C GLU A 80 12.44 -1.62 -14.69
N ALA A 81 12.94 -2.62 -13.95
CA ALA A 81 13.05 -4.00 -14.43
C ALA A 81 11.67 -4.59 -14.78
N ALA A 82 10.68 -4.41 -13.91
CA ALA A 82 9.30 -4.82 -14.17
C ALA A 82 8.73 -4.16 -15.42
N ARG A 83 8.93 -2.84 -15.56
CA ARG A 83 8.47 -2.09 -16.73
C ARG A 83 9.15 -2.56 -18.02
N ALA A 84 10.46 -2.79 -17.96
CA ALA A 84 11.23 -3.31 -19.10
C ALA A 84 10.72 -4.71 -19.51
N SER A 85 10.49 -5.59 -18.53
CA SER A 85 9.92 -6.92 -18.77
C SER A 85 8.54 -6.85 -19.40
N THR A 86 7.66 -5.96 -18.92
CA THR A 86 6.32 -5.78 -19.51
C THR A 86 6.39 -5.26 -20.95
N LEU A 87 7.28 -4.30 -21.22
CA LEU A 87 7.46 -3.78 -22.59
C LEU A 87 8.01 -4.84 -23.53
N ALA A 88 8.97 -5.64 -23.08
CA ALA A 88 9.51 -6.75 -23.86
C ALA A 88 8.43 -7.79 -24.22
N GLY A 89 7.53 -8.11 -23.28
CA GLY A 89 6.37 -8.97 -23.55
C GLY A 89 5.47 -8.41 -24.66
N LEU A 90 5.10 -7.13 -24.56
CA LEU A 90 4.26 -6.47 -25.56
C LEU A 90 4.91 -6.37 -26.95
N VAL A 91 6.24 -6.25 -27.01
CA VAL A 91 6.99 -6.31 -28.27
C VAL A 91 6.96 -7.71 -28.86
N SER A 92 7.17 -8.74 -28.03
CA SER A 92 7.10 -10.14 -28.44
C SER A 92 5.71 -10.52 -28.95
N ASP A 93 4.66 -9.98 -28.32
CA ASP A 93 3.26 -10.18 -28.71
C ASP A 93 2.87 -9.39 -29.98
N GLY A 94 3.79 -8.57 -30.51
CA GLY A 94 3.56 -7.71 -31.69
C GLY A 94 2.61 -6.54 -31.43
N THR A 95 2.26 -6.28 -30.16
CA THR A 95 1.42 -5.14 -29.78
C THR A 95 2.21 -3.83 -29.83
N LEU A 96 3.51 -3.89 -29.54
CA LEU A 96 4.42 -2.76 -29.69
C LEU A 96 5.52 -3.10 -30.69
N THR A 97 6.00 -2.10 -31.41
CA THR A 97 7.28 -2.17 -32.11
C THR A 97 8.44 -1.86 -31.15
N GLN A 98 9.65 -2.31 -31.49
CA GLN A 98 10.84 -2.01 -30.70
C GLN A 98 11.04 -0.48 -30.54
N SER A 99 10.84 0.28 -31.62
CA SER A 99 10.90 1.74 -31.61
C SER A 99 9.91 2.39 -30.64
N GLN A 100 8.70 1.83 -30.54
CA GLN A 100 7.69 2.32 -29.60
C GLN A 100 8.07 2.00 -28.15
N ALA A 101 8.57 0.80 -27.88
CA ALA A 101 9.05 0.43 -26.56
C ALA A 101 10.19 1.34 -26.10
N ASP A 102 11.15 1.62 -26.97
CA ASP A 102 12.29 2.51 -26.68
C ASP A 102 11.84 3.95 -26.43
N ALA A 103 10.89 4.46 -27.23
CA ALA A 103 10.29 5.78 -27.02
C ALA A 103 9.56 5.86 -25.68
N ILE A 104 8.81 4.82 -25.30
CA ILE A 104 8.12 4.73 -24.01
C ILE A 104 9.12 4.73 -22.85
N VAL A 105 10.25 4.02 -22.98
CA VAL A 105 11.33 4.03 -21.98
C VAL A 105 11.86 5.46 -21.82
N ALA A 106 12.24 6.10 -22.92
CA ALA A 106 12.80 7.46 -22.93
C ALA A 106 11.83 8.53 -22.38
N ALA A 107 10.56 8.47 -22.74
CA ALA A 107 9.53 9.43 -22.32
C ALA A 107 9.13 9.29 -20.83
N GLY A 108 9.37 8.11 -20.24
CA GLY A 108 8.97 7.80 -18.88
C GLY A 108 7.44 7.91 -18.67
N LYS A 109 7.04 8.10 -17.41
CA LYS A 109 5.60 8.10 -17.03
C LYS A 109 4.85 9.36 -17.50
N ARG A 110 5.55 10.49 -17.61
CA ARG A 110 4.93 11.79 -17.92
C ARG A 110 4.85 12.06 -19.42
N GLY A 111 5.80 11.56 -20.21
CA GLY A 111 5.83 11.77 -21.66
C GLY A 111 4.92 10.84 -22.47
N LEU A 112 4.24 9.87 -21.85
CA LEU A 112 3.35 8.97 -22.60
C LEU A 112 2.19 9.70 -23.29
N ARG A 113 1.75 10.84 -22.73
CA ARG A 113 0.73 11.67 -23.39
C ARG A 113 1.26 12.38 -24.63
N ASP A 114 2.54 12.76 -24.60
CA ASP A 114 3.19 13.44 -25.71
C ASP A 114 3.41 12.45 -26.86
N LEU A 115 3.84 11.21 -26.56
CA LEU A 115 3.96 10.12 -27.53
C LEU A 115 2.62 9.75 -28.22
N VAL A 116 1.50 9.89 -27.51
CA VAL A 116 0.18 9.69 -28.13
C VAL A 116 -0.20 10.87 -29.02
N ARG A 117 0.24 12.08 -28.67
CA ARG A 117 -0.08 13.29 -29.41
C ARG A 117 0.73 13.41 -30.70
N ASP A 118 1.99 12.98 -30.69
CA ASP A 118 2.87 12.97 -31.86
C ASP A 118 2.66 11.74 -32.77
N GLY A 119 1.85 10.77 -32.34
CA GLY A 119 1.51 9.58 -33.09
C GLY A 119 2.57 8.47 -33.02
N THR A 120 3.55 8.58 -32.12
CA THR A 120 4.54 7.51 -31.91
C THR A 120 3.88 6.25 -31.36
N VAL A 121 2.91 6.40 -30.45
CA VAL A 121 2.13 5.28 -29.88
C VAL A 121 0.65 5.60 -29.94
N ASP A 122 -0.18 4.59 -30.17
CA ASP A 122 -1.62 4.79 -30.19
C ASP A 122 -2.25 4.64 -28.80
N ARG A 123 -3.52 5.03 -28.69
CA ARG A 123 -4.26 4.86 -27.42
C ARG A 123 -4.39 3.39 -27.04
N ASP A 124 -4.51 2.51 -28.02
CA ASP A 124 -4.63 1.08 -27.81
C ASP A 124 -3.32 0.50 -27.24
N ASP A 125 -2.17 0.94 -27.74
CA ASP A 125 -0.84 0.61 -27.20
C ASP A 125 -0.71 1.01 -25.73
N VAL A 126 -1.16 2.22 -25.39
CA VAL A 126 -1.14 2.73 -24.01
C VAL A 126 -2.09 1.93 -23.12
N GLN A 127 -3.24 1.52 -23.65
CA GLN A 127 -4.19 0.70 -22.92
C GLN A 127 -3.65 -0.70 -22.68
N ALA A 128 -3.01 -1.32 -23.68
CA ALA A 128 -2.35 -2.62 -23.57
C ALA A 128 -1.21 -2.57 -22.53
N LEU A 129 -0.35 -1.53 -22.60
CA LEU A 129 0.69 -1.31 -21.58
C LEU A 129 0.10 -1.16 -20.18
N ARG A 130 -1.01 -0.44 -20.04
CA ARG A 130 -1.68 -0.27 -18.74
C ARG A 130 -2.25 -1.59 -18.21
N ALA A 131 -2.87 -2.38 -19.08
CA ALA A 131 -3.42 -3.69 -18.74
C ALA A 131 -2.30 -4.64 -18.30
N ALA A 132 -1.26 -4.79 -19.11
CA ALA A 132 -0.11 -5.64 -18.80
C ALA A 132 0.59 -5.22 -17.49
N MET A 133 0.74 -3.91 -17.23
CA MET A 133 1.26 -3.40 -15.95
C MET A 133 0.32 -3.65 -14.77
N GLN A 134 -0.98 -3.77 -14.99
CA GLN A 134 -1.96 -4.12 -13.98
C GLN A 134 -1.91 -5.62 -13.67
N ASP A 135 -1.78 -6.45 -14.69
CA ASP A 135 -1.70 -7.90 -14.57
C ASP A 135 -0.41 -8.31 -13.88
N PHE A 136 0.73 -7.76 -14.31
CA PHE A 136 2.01 -7.92 -13.60
C PHE A 136 1.87 -7.60 -12.10
N ARG A 137 1.18 -6.51 -11.75
CA ARG A 137 0.96 -6.16 -10.34
C ARG A 137 0.01 -7.10 -9.61
N ALA A 138 -0.95 -7.69 -10.31
CA ALA A 138 -1.91 -8.62 -9.75
C ALA A 138 -1.23 -9.96 -9.46
N GLU A 139 -0.43 -10.46 -10.39
CA GLU A 139 0.37 -11.68 -10.28
C GLU A 139 1.41 -11.54 -9.16
N ASN A 140 2.18 -10.47 -9.17
CA ASN A 140 3.24 -10.23 -8.18
C ASN A 140 2.70 -9.71 -6.84
N ARG A 141 1.37 -9.62 -6.66
CA ARG A 141 0.77 -9.01 -5.47
C ARG A 141 1.06 -9.80 -4.20
N GLY A 142 1.03 -11.13 -4.28
CA GLY A 142 1.28 -12.02 -3.16
C GLY A 142 2.73 -11.91 -2.67
N GLU A 143 3.67 -12.00 -3.60
CA GLU A 143 5.11 -11.85 -3.33
C GLU A 143 5.42 -10.47 -2.75
N LYS A 144 4.89 -9.41 -3.36
CA LYS A 144 5.06 -8.03 -2.85
C LYS A 144 4.43 -7.81 -1.48
N LYS A 145 3.40 -8.59 -1.12
CA LYS A 145 2.83 -8.57 0.23
C LYS A 145 3.79 -9.25 1.20
N ALA A 146 4.22 -10.47 0.89
CA ALA A 146 5.14 -11.25 1.72
C ALA A 146 6.46 -10.52 1.98
N GLU A 147 7.06 -9.89 0.97
CA GLU A 147 8.29 -9.11 1.13
C GLU A 147 8.11 -7.93 2.09
N ARG A 148 6.97 -7.23 2.03
CA ARG A 148 6.68 -6.12 2.94
C ARG A 148 6.44 -6.58 4.37
N GLU A 149 5.82 -7.73 4.51
CA GLU A 149 5.54 -8.38 5.78
C GLU A 149 6.87 -8.80 6.45
N ALA A 150 7.70 -9.56 5.72
CA ALA A 150 9.02 -9.96 6.18
C ALA A 150 9.91 -8.76 6.55
N ALA A 151 9.91 -7.70 5.74
CA ALA A 151 10.72 -6.52 6.03
C ALA A 151 10.19 -5.72 7.23
N ARG A 152 8.88 -5.72 7.49
CA ARG A 152 8.30 -5.16 8.73
C ARG A 152 8.74 -5.99 9.92
N ASP A 153 8.63 -7.31 9.83
CA ASP A 153 8.92 -8.22 10.93
C ASP A 153 10.40 -8.14 11.32
N ALA A 154 11.30 -7.98 10.34
CA ALA A 154 12.71 -7.71 10.59
C ALA A 154 12.94 -6.41 11.36
N VAL A 155 12.22 -5.33 11.04
CA VAL A 155 12.31 -4.06 11.78
C VAL A 155 11.83 -4.23 13.23
N LEU A 156 10.70 -4.91 13.43
CA LEU A 156 10.18 -5.14 14.78
C LEU A 156 11.12 -6.03 15.60
N ALA A 157 11.70 -7.06 15.00
CA ALA A 157 12.69 -7.91 15.65
C ALA A 157 13.95 -7.13 16.06
N GLY A 158 14.39 -6.18 15.22
CA GLY A 158 15.48 -5.25 15.57
C GLY A 158 15.16 -4.44 16.83
N LEU A 159 13.97 -3.83 16.89
CA LEU A 159 13.54 -3.04 18.06
C LEU A 159 13.38 -3.88 19.34
N VAL A 160 13.03 -5.16 19.22
CA VAL A 160 13.01 -6.10 20.35
C VAL A 160 14.43 -6.42 20.81
N SER A 161 15.34 -6.69 19.88
CA SER A 161 16.75 -6.95 20.18
C SER A 161 17.42 -5.75 20.86
N ASP A 162 17.05 -4.54 20.47
CA ASP A 162 17.54 -3.29 21.06
C ASP A 162 16.91 -2.99 22.43
N GLY A 163 15.98 -3.82 22.89
CA GLY A 163 15.26 -3.65 24.16
C GLY A 163 14.27 -2.49 24.15
N THR A 164 14.01 -1.88 22.99
CA THR A 164 13.02 -0.80 22.83
C THR A 164 11.61 -1.35 22.91
N LEU A 165 11.38 -2.57 22.42
CA LEU A 165 10.09 -3.26 22.53
C LEU A 165 10.24 -4.60 23.26
N THR A 166 9.16 -5.01 23.91
CA THR A 166 8.97 -6.41 24.30
C THR A 166 8.43 -7.23 23.11
N GLN A 167 8.64 -8.55 23.15
CA GLN A 167 8.09 -9.45 22.13
C GLN A 167 6.56 -9.31 22.01
N SER A 168 5.85 -9.22 23.14
CA SER A 168 4.40 -9.04 23.17
C SER A 168 3.94 -7.75 22.48
N GLN A 169 4.68 -6.65 22.67
CA GLN A 169 4.39 -5.39 21.98
C GLN A 169 4.63 -5.51 20.47
N ALA A 170 5.73 -6.15 20.04
CA ALA A 170 6.00 -6.39 18.63
C ALA A 170 4.90 -7.24 17.96
N ASP A 171 4.46 -8.31 18.61
CA ASP A 171 3.40 -9.18 18.11
C ASP A 171 2.05 -8.44 18.01
N THR A 172 1.75 -7.60 19.01
CA THR A 172 0.56 -6.75 19.01
C THR A 172 0.59 -5.73 17.86
N ILE A 173 1.75 -5.10 17.64
CA ILE A 173 1.95 -4.17 16.52
C ILE A 173 1.75 -4.89 15.17
N ALA A 174 2.36 -6.06 14.98
CA ALA A 174 2.24 -6.83 13.75
C ALA A 174 0.77 -7.17 13.46
N THR A 175 0.08 -7.72 14.46
CA THR A 175 -1.34 -8.08 14.38
C THR A 175 -2.23 -6.89 14.05
N ALA A 176 -2.01 -5.75 14.72
CA ALA A 176 -2.81 -4.55 14.50
C ALA A 176 -2.59 -3.96 13.09
N ILE A 177 -1.36 -4.02 12.58
CA ILE A 177 -1.04 -3.61 11.19
C ILE A 177 -1.74 -4.54 10.19
N ASP A 178 -1.70 -5.86 10.41
CA ASP A 178 -2.32 -6.84 9.51
C ASP A 178 -3.84 -6.70 9.47
N ALA A 179 -4.47 -6.52 10.62
CA ALA A 179 -5.91 -6.24 10.72
C ALA A 179 -6.28 -4.99 9.91
N ARG A 180 -5.50 -3.91 10.02
CA ARG A 180 -5.73 -2.68 9.25
C ARG A 180 -5.52 -2.87 7.75
N ILE A 181 -4.56 -3.69 7.35
CA ILE A 181 -4.32 -4.01 5.94
C ILE A 181 -5.50 -4.79 5.36
N ALA A 182 -6.02 -5.77 6.10
CA ALA A 182 -7.19 -6.56 5.72
C ALA A 182 -8.43 -5.66 5.56
N GLU A 183 -8.74 -4.83 6.56
CA GLU A 183 -9.86 -3.87 6.52
C GLU A 183 -9.78 -2.95 5.29
N LYS A 184 -8.59 -2.39 5.02
CA LYS A 184 -8.39 -1.52 3.86
C LYS A 184 -8.46 -2.27 2.53
N GLY A 185 -8.11 -3.55 2.51
CA GLY A 185 -8.32 -4.45 1.39
C GLY A 185 -9.81 -4.58 1.05
N ASP A 186 -10.64 -4.82 2.07
CA ASP A 186 -12.09 -4.98 1.95
C ASP A 186 -12.79 -3.68 1.52
N GLU A 187 -12.37 -2.54 2.07
CA GLU A 187 -12.89 -1.22 1.68
C GLU A 187 -12.60 -0.88 0.20
N ARG A 188 -11.42 -1.24 -0.30
CA ARG A 188 -11.07 -1.07 -1.71
C ARG A 188 -11.89 -1.98 -2.61
N GLY A 189 -12.18 -3.22 -2.18
CA GLY A 189 -13.10 -4.12 -2.86
C GLY A 189 -14.52 -3.55 -2.98
N LYS A 190 -15.01 -2.86 -1.94
CA LYS A 190 -16.31 -2.17 -1.95
C LYS A 190 -16.34 -0.93 -2.86
N LYS A 191 -15.25 -0.15 -2.93
CA LYS A 191 -15.17 1.02 -3.81
C LYS A 191 -15.07 0.66 -5.30
N GLY A 192 -14.51 -0.51 -5.64
CA GLY A 192 -14.48 -1.04 -7.01
C GLY A 192 -15.86 -1.40 -7.58
N LYS A 193 -16.87 -1.66 -6.74
CA LYS A 193 -18.24 -1.99 -7.19
C LYS A 193 -19.10 -0.78 -7.58
N ARG A 194 -18.66 0.47 -7.32
CA ARG A 194 -19.41 1.70 -7.71
C ARG A 194 -19.18 2.13 -9.17
N GLY A 195 -18.57 1.28 -10.01
CA GLY A 195 -18.38 1.50 -11.44
C GLY A 195 -19.55 1.07 -12.34
N LYS A 196 -20.55 0.31 -11.85
CA LYS A 196 -21.78 0.05 -12.60
C LYS A 196 -22.78 1.20 -12.42
N ARG A 197 -22.50 2.35 -13.01
CA ARG A 197 -23.49 3.42 -13.24
C ARG A 197 -23.43 3.83 -14.70
N GLY A 198 -24.08 3.02 -15.53
CA GLY A 198 -24.17 3.18 -16.98
C GLY A 198 -25.37 2.45 -17.59
N GLU A 199 -26.47 2.28 -16.86
CA GLU A 199 -27.79 1.95 -17.42
C GLU A 199 -28.76 3.03 -16.94
N ARG A 200 -28.62 4.22 -17.52
CA ARG A 200 -29.67 5.24 -17.54
C ARG A 200 -29.93 5.58 -19.00
N GLY A 201 -31.01 5.03 -19.52
CA GLY A 201 -31.52 5.31 -20.86
C GLY A 201 -32.70 4.40 -21.15
N GLY A 202 -33.80 4.58 -20.43
CA GLY A 202 -34.99 3.73 -20.60
C GLY A 202 -36.14 4.17 -19.72
N PHE A 203 -36.57 5.44 -19.83
CA PHE A 203 -37.89 5.86 -19.37
C PHE A 203 -38.39 7.02 -20.24
N GLY A 204 -39.52 6.78 -20.91
CA GLY A 204 -40.53 7.81 -21.19
C GLY A 204 -40.47 8.49 -22.55
N GLY A 205 -41.07 7.88 -23.56
CA GLY A 205 -41.48 8.56 -24.80
C GLY A 205 -42.78 7.93 -25.31
N ALA A 206 -43.91 8.25 -24.68
CA ALA A 206 -45.23 7.91 -25.20
C ALA A 206 -45.54 8.79 -26.43
N PRO A 207 -46.20 8.25 -27.47
CA PRO A 207 -46.58 9.01 -28.66
C PRO A 207 -47.80 9.87 -28.36
N ASN A 208 -47.68 11.20 -28.55
CA ASN A 208 -48.83 12.08 -28.68
C ASN A 208 -48.80 12.75 -30.04
N ALA A 209 -49.93 12.59 -30.73
CA ALA A 209 -50.19 13.05 -32.08
C ALA A 209 -50.42 14.57 -32.16
N ASP A 210 -50.21 15.05 -33.39
CA ASP A 210 -50.89 16.15 -34.08
C ASP A 210 -50.55 17.62 -33.77
N VAL A 211 -50.79 18.41 -34.84
CA VAL A 211 -50.58 19.86 -35.05
C VAL A 211 -49.18 20.16 -35.62
N THR A 212 -48.93 20.53 -36.88
CA THR A 212 -49.74 21.18 -37.93
C THR A 212 -49.00 21.04 -39.28
N THR A 213 -49.68 20.58 -40.33
CA THR A 213 -49.26 20.86 -41.71
C THR A 213 -50.48 21.31 -42.50
N PHE A 214 -50.63 22.63 -42.57
CA PHE A 214 -51.60 23.30 -43.41
C PHE A 214 -50.95 23.59 -44.76
N GLY A 215 -51.55 23.11 -45.84
CA GLY A 215 -51.44 23.72 -47.17
C GLY A 215 -50.58 23.01 -48.22
N ALA A 216 -51.17 22.04 -48.92
CA ALA A 216 -51.19 21.99 -50.38
C ALA A 216 -52.24 20.95 -50.83
N ARG A 217 -53.42 21.43 -51.24
CA ARG A 217 -54.45 20.65 -51.94
C ARG A 217 -54.46 21.15 -53.39
N ALA A 218 -54.51 20.24 -54.34
CA ALA A 218 -55.24 20.46 -55.59
C ALA A 218 -56.71 20.12 -55.35
#